data_AF-A0A0S8HAE2-F1
#
_entry.id   AF-A0A0S8HAE2-F1
#
_cell.length_a   1.000
_cell.length_b   1.000
_cell.length_c   1.000
_cell.angle_alpha   90.00
_cell.angle_beta   90.00
_cell.angle_gamma   90.00
#
_symmetry.space_group_name_H-M   'P 1'
#
loop_
_entity.id
_entity.type
_entity.pdbx_description
1 polymer ?
#
loop_
_entity_poly.entity_id
_entity_poly.type
_entity_poly.pdbx_seq_one_letter_code
_entity_poly.pdbx_strand_id
1 'polypeptide(L)'
;MFSIDQNCHSLWDVLPKLQALSRRGVSLTHFVEDIDVAFTSLGSGLDQADLRLARERFHHSGGADWGAALYYSEFLGRLPVDVRDWEPLTGMKTGVLARQLGRTVQDLFDEFSPSDNWQLIGSSYVGDQAHHRVIGDLSVAEAAGFLREVLAKAKADMLRAFPARQSQQRLLEWFAREEQLVETLLESHARGSLPELYRAWLEAYLGDSVKLAAASELFALGASAARAGMLEVFLAHYDQAAGLYNEAVAESAAKLRPLKTHEGELPFFAVLIHQGRRVRTGLWLRGTHLLVGDRPFQLAPAARLLPPGRQGRLPMEALTAAGVKCLAGKAAVLVLQACLQDGGEPLAMPYRGSLYTPVSRLLAAKLAKHGLLPAQLHPLVRVRFHLLDRMKSLDTPIRLPEHLAACFGQDEIPARRLGENYASLAAKAVRRLEMLTAPAGRKQWQEQTFPRLARDLAELEKRRRELARTAPKSEEIRNLWKQAKARQNELLAGTLRQIARDVQLRDMDYWDSRGALLPWAIALAGQSFYDELISQAEVYEEPFCQEDDLGQARPHPALL
;
A
#
# COMPACT_ATOMS: atom_id res chain seq x y z
N MET A 1 -12.06 11.68 -17.51
CA MET A 1 -11.69 10.95 -16.27
C MET A 1 -10.21 11.20 -15.99
N PHE A 2 -9.73 10.92 -14.78
CA PHE A 2 -8.28 11.00 -14.52
C PHE A 2 -7.74 9.87 -13.63
N SER A 3 -6.42 9.71 -13.63
CA SER A 3 -5.66 8.83 -12.73
C SER A 3 -4.58 9.64 -12.02
N ILE A 4 -4.23 9.27 -10.79
CA ILE A 4 -3.06 9.80 -10.06
C ILE A 4 -2.20 8.61 -9.61
N ASP A 5 -0.88 8.67 -9.77
CA ASP A 5 0.01 7.61 -9.27
C ASP A 5 1.43 8.13 -8.95
N GLN A 6 2.06 7.53 -7.94
CA GLN A 6 3.41 7.90 -7.47
C GLN A 6 4.51 7.25 -8.28
N ASN A 7 4.25 6.09 -8.88
CA ASN A 7 5.26 5.32 -9.57
C ASN A 7 4.89 5.14 -11.02
N CYS A 8 5.52 5.97 -11.85
CA CYS A 8 5.15 6.22 -13.24
C CYS A 8 6.17 5.62 -14.21
N HIS A 9 6.54 4.35 -14.00
CA HIS A 9 7.50 3.62 -14.82
C HIS A 9 6.98 2.24 -15.27
N SER A 10 7.66 1.61 -16.23
CA SER A 10 7.23 0.36 -16.87
C SER A 10 7.19 -0.89 -15.96
N LEU A 11 7.86 -0.84 -14.81
CA LEU A 11 7.82 -1.92 -13.80
C LEU A 11 6.61 -1.83 -12.85
N TRP A 12 5.59 -1.03 -13.20
CA TRP A 12 4.40 -0.83 -12.38
C TRP A 12 3.09 -0.89 -13.18
N ASP A 13 1.96 -0.95 -12.46
CA ASP A 13 0.62 -1.15 -13.04
C ASP A 13 0.01 0.10 -13.69
N VAL A 14 0.63 1.26 -13.47
CA VAL A 14 0.21 2.54 -14.05
C VAL A 14 0.15 2.47 -15.58
N LEU A 15 1.18 1.97 -16.25
CA LEU A 15 1.28 1.95 -17.69
C LEU A 15 0.21 1.02 -18.32
N PRO A 16 0.07 -0.25 -17.86
CA PRO A 16 -1.04 -1.11 -18.25
C PRO A 16 -2.42 -0.46 -18.06
N LYS A 17 -2.63 0.23 -16.94
CA LYS A 17 -3.91 0.90 -16.61
C LYS A 17 -4.23 1.99 -17.62
N LEU A 18 -3.25 2.85 -17.92
CA LEU A 18 -3.41 3.93 -18.88
C LEU A 18 -3.65 3.40 -20.30
N GLN A 19 -2.93 2.35 -20.72
CA GLN A 19 -3.12 1.72 -22.02
C GLN A 19 -4.49 1.04 -22.16
N ALA A 20 -4.98 0.37 -21.12
CA ALA A 20 -6.30 -0.28 -21.13
C ALA A 20 -7.44 0.73 -21.27
N LEU A 21 -7.36 1.84 -20.51
CA LEU A 21 -8.35 2.91 -20.58
C LEU A 21 -8.30 3.64 -21.93
N SER A 22 -7.10 3.91 -22.45
CA SER A 22 -6.92 4.58 -23.74
C SER A 22 -7.45 3.73 -24.91
N ARG A 23 -7.21 2.41 -24.91
CA ARG A 23 -7.75 1.49 -25.93
C ARG A 23 -9.28 1.42 -25.95
N ARG A 24 -9.94 1.76 -24.84
CA ARG A 24 -11.41 1.89 -24.77
C ARG A 24 -11.92 3.24 -25.29
N GLY A 25 -11.04 4.10 -25.80
CA GLY A 25 -11.40 5.40 -26.36
C GLY A 25 -11.75 6.45 -25.30
N VAL A 26 -11.34 6.25 -24.05
CA VAL A 26 -11.70 7.17 -22.96
C VAL A 26 -10.72 8.33 -22.90
N SER A 27 -11.24 9.56 -22.87
CA SER A 27 -10.43 10.76 -22.62
C SER A 27 -9.91 10.75 -21.17
N LEU A 28 -8.59 10.61 -21.05
CA LEU A 28 -7.89 10.39 -19.80
C LEU A 28 -6.79 11.42 -19.60
N THR A 29 -6.77 12.03 -18.41
CA THR A 29 -5.59 12.74 -17.90
C THR A 29 -4.92 11.90 -16.81
N HIS A 30 -3.62 11.70 -16.89
CA HIS A 30 -2.84 11.08 -15.82
C HIS A 30 -1.98 12.14 -15.14
N PHE A 31 -2.10 12.21 -13.82
CA PHE A 31 -1.30 13.07 -12.99
C PHE A 31 -0.17 12.26 -12.36
N VAL A 32 1.08 12.58 -12.74
CA VAL A 32 2.27 12.09 -12.05
C VAL A 32 2.30 12.75 -10.67
N GLU A 33 2.27 11.94 -9.62
CA GLU A 33 2.22 12.43 -8.24
C GLU A 33 3.57 13.03 -7.84
N ASP A 34 3.54 14.31 -7.47
CA ASP A 34 4.70 15.13 -7.14
C ASP A 34 4.55 15.88 -5.81
N ILE A 35 3.44 15.70 -5.09
CA ILE A 35 3.11 16.38 -3.84
C ILE A 35 3.10 15.47 -2.60
N ASP A 36 3.09 14.15 -2.78
CA ASP A 36 3.23 13.23 -1.64
C ASP A 36 4.67 13.21 -1.11
N VAL A 37 4.83 12.78 0.14
CA VAL A 37 6.15 12.64 0.79
C VAL A 37 6.98 11.66 -0.03
N ALA A 38 8.25 11.99 -0.32
CA ALA A 38 9.10 11.15 -1.16
C ALA A 38 9.43 9.80 -0.49
N PHE A 39 9.78 9.86 0.79
CA PHE A 39 10.21 8.71 1.59
C PHE A 39 10.22 9.03 3.07
N THR A 40 10.38 8.04 3.92
CA THR A 40 10.70 8.16 5.33
C THR A 40 11.43 6.89 5.77
N SER A 41 12.64 7.04 6.29
CA SER A 41 13.35 5.97 7.00
C SER A 41 13.10 6.14 8.49
N LEU A 42 12.64 5.08 9.17
CA LEU A 42 12.39 5.18 10.59
C LEU A 42 13.70 5.45 11.35
N GLY A 43 13.67 6.42 12.27
CA GLY A 43 14.85 6.81 13.07
C GLY A 43 15.81 7.75 12.34
N SER A 44 15.50 8.20 11.13
CA SER A 44 16.34 9.18 10.43
C SER A 44 16.30 10.55 11.12
N GLY A 45 17.48 11.13 11.35
CA GLY A 45 17.61 12.48 11.92
C GLY A 45 17.32 13.59 10.89
N LEU A 46 17.24 14.82 11.39
CA LEU A 46 17.35 16.01 10.55
C LEU A 46 18.70 15.93 9.80
N ASP A 47 18.69 16.20 8.50
CA ASP A 47 19.88 16.31 7.65
C ASP A 47 20.66 15.00 7.35
N GLN A 48 20.07 13.83 7.59
CA GLN A 48 20.62 12.56 7.06
C GLN A 48 20.31 12.43 5.56
N ALA A 49 21.32 12.68 4.72
CA ALA A 49 21.18 12.69 3.26
C ALA A 49 21.22 11.29 2.61
N ASP A 50 21.48 10.23 3.37
CA ASP A 50 21.70 8.90 2.81
C ASP A 50 20.39 8.28 2.32
N LEU A 51 20.19 8.33 1.00
CA LEU A 51 19.15 7.60 0.30
C LEU A 51 19.62 6.16 0.02
N ARG A 52 18.72 5.20 0.12
CA ARG A 52 18.99 3.81 -0.25
C ARG A 52 17.74 3.08 -0.69
N LEU A 53 17.90 2.04 -1.51
CA LEU A 53 16.82 1.09 -1.75
C LEU A 53 16.72 0.09 -0.59
N ALA A 54 15.51 -0.15 -0.13
CA ALA A 54 15.22 -1.13 0.90
C ALA A 54 13.88 -1.81 0.65
N ARG A 55 13.71 -3.01 1.19
CA ARG A 55 12.39 -3.65 1.22
C ARG A 55 11.52 -2.96 2.26
N GLU A 56 10.27 -2.70 1.88
CA GLU A 56 9.25 -2.17 2.78
C GLU A 56 9.03 -3.13 3.96
N ARG A 57 8.93 -2.57 5.17
CA ARG A 57 8.74 -3.35 6.40
C ARG A 57 8.18 -2.48 7.52
N PHE A 58 7.44 -3.12 8.41
CA PHE A 58 7.16 -2.60 9.74
C PHE A 58 8.33 -2.88 10.70
N HIS A 59 8.50 -1.98 11.66
CA HIS A 59 9.45 -2.11 12.77
C HIS A 59 8.72 -2.39 14.08
N HIS A 60 9.42 -2.99 15.04
CA HIS A 60 8.86 -3.33 16.36
C HIS A 60 8.30 -2.12 17.14
N SER A 61 8.79 -0.91 16.85
CA SER A 61 8.37 0.36 17.43
C SER A 61 7.02 0.84 16.87
N GLY A 62 6.50 0.19 15.84
CA GLY A 62 5.23 0.47 15.19
C GLY A 62 5.28 1.50 14.06
N GLY A 63 6.48 1.94 13.68
CA GLY A 63 6.71 2.66 12.42
C GLY A 63 6.98 1.70 11.26
N ALA A 64 6.97 2.22 10.04
CA ALA A 64 7.41 1.51 8.85
C ALA A 64 8.40 2.38 8.07
N ASP A 65 9.36 1.74 7.40
CA ASP A 65 10.10 2.42 6.34
C ASP A 65 9.16 2.56 5.14
N TRP A 66 9.09 3.73 4.53
CA TRP A 66 8.15 3.99 3.45
C TRP A 66 8.77 4.86 2.36
N GLY A 67 8.50 4.55 1.10
CA GLY A 67 8.92 5.30 -0.08
C GLY A 67 7.79 5.37 -1.08
N ALA A 68 7.48 6.58 -1.56
CA ALA A 68 6.44 6.78 -2.56
C ALA A 68 6.95 6.57 -3.99
N ALA A 69 8.26 6.62 -4.21
CA ALA A 69 8.84 6.57 -5.55
C ALA A 69 9.89 5.46 -5.67
N LEU A 70 10.14 5.05 -6.93
CA LEU A 70 11.19 4.10 -7.31
C LEU A 70 11.00 2.74 -6.63
N TYR A 71 9.82 2.16 -6.82
CA TYR A 71 9.50 0.89 -6.21
C TYR A 71 9.23 -0.24 -7.20
N TYR A 72 9.63 -1.44 -6.82
CA TYR A 72 9.50 -2.68 -7.59
C TYR A 72 9.17 -3.83 -6.65
N SER A 73 8.14 -4.60 -6.99
CA SER A 73 7.77 -5.81 -6.26
C SER A 73 8.34 -7.05 -6.95
N GLU A 74 9.11 -7.86 -6.23
CA GLU A 74 9.62 -9.14 -6.76
C GLU A 74 8.47 -10.12 -7.01
N PHE A 75 8.58 -10.94 -8.07
CA PHE A 75 7.52 -11.86 -8.49
C PHE A 75 6.16 -11.15 -8.66
N LEU A 76 5.07 -11.74 -8.18
CA LEU A 76 3.76 -11.12 -8.02
C LEU A 76 3.69 -10.28 -6.74
N GLY A 77 4.77 -10.04 -6.01
CA GLY A 77 4.77 -9.23 -4.80
C GLY A 77 4.32 -9.97 -3.52
N ARG A 78 4.70 -9.38 -2.39
CA ARG A 78 4.37 -9.79 -1.02
C ARG A 78 4.21 -8.53 -0.21
N LEU A 79 3.13 -8.38 0.56
CA LEU A 79 2.90 -7.16 1.36
C LEU A 79 3.68 -7.21 2.67
N PRO A 80 4.14 -6.06 3.20
CA PRO A 80 4.77 -6.02 4.52
C PRO A 80 3.74 -6.38 5.58
N VAL A 81 4.20 -7.00 6.68
CA VAL A 81 3.31 -7.44 7.76
C VAL A 81 3.75 -6.88 9.09
N ASP A 82 2.81 -6.32 9.84
CA ASP A 82 3.04 -6.03 11.25
C ASP A 82 2.81 -7.32 12.03
N VAL A 83 3.88 -7.87 12.61
CA VAL A 83 3.81 -9.15 13.34
C VAL A 83 2.80 -9.10 14.50
N ARG A 84 2.45 -7.90 15.00
CA ARG A 84 1.41 -7.72 16.03
C ARG A 84 0.01 -8.08 15.54
N ASP A 85 -0.24 -8.02 14.23
CA ASP A 85 -1.51 -8.46 13.64
C ASP A 85 -1.72 -9.98 13.84
N TRP A 86 -0.66 -10.72 14.19
CA TRP A 86 -0.73 -12.17 14.43
C TRP A 86 -1.00 -12.54 15.88
N GLU A 87 -1.13 -11.56 16.79
CA GLU A 87 -1.46 -11.84 18.19
C GLU A 87 -2.80 -12.61 18.35
N PRO A 88 -3.89 -12.26 17.63
CA PRO A 88 -5.12 -13.04 17.66
C PRO A 88 -4.94 -14.46 17.09
N LEU A 89 -4.10 -14.61 16.06
CA LEU A 89 -3.87 -15.87 15.33
C LEU A 89 -2.97 -16.84 16.09
N THR A 90 -2.08 -16.33 16.93
CA THR A 90 -1.21 -17.12 17.80
C THR A 90 -1.82 -17.30 19.20
N GLY A 91 -2.73 -16.41 19.59
CA GLY A 91 -3.26 -16.31 20.95
C GLY A 91 -2.26 -15.78 21.96
N MET A 92 -1.17 -15.14 21.51
CA MET A 92 -0.09 -14.66 22.35
C MET A 92 0.29 -13.23 21.97
N LYS A 93 0.68 -12.43 22.97
CA LYS A 93 1.37 -11.16 22.72
C LYS A 93 2.70 -11.42 22.02
N THR A 94 3.09 -10.54 21.11
CA THR A 94 4.30 -10.69 20.28
C THR A 94 5.57 -10.92 21.11
N GLY A 95 5.70 -10.24 22.25
CA GLY A 95 6.82 -10.44 23.19
C GLY A 95 6.81 -11.79 23.91
N VAL A 96 5.63 -12.37 24.15
CA VAL A 96 5.49 -13.73 24.73
C VAL A 96 5.85 -14.78 23.67
N LEU A 97 5.36 -14.60 22.43
CA LEU A 97 5.68 -15.45 21.30
C LEU A 97 7.19 -15.53 21.06
N ALA A 98 7.87 -14.38 20.96
CA ALA A 98 9.32 -14.31 20.81
C ALA A 98 10.05 -15.07 21.93
N ARG A 99 9.68 -14.83 23.19
CA ARG A 99 10.28 -15.51 24.35
C ARG A 99 10.09 -17.02 24.32
N GLN A 100 8.90 -17.50 23.94
CA GLN A 100 8.65 -18.94 23.83
C GLN A 100 9.54 -19.58 22.75
N LEU A 101 9.69 -18.90 21.62
CA LEU A 101 10.55 -19.34 20.52
C LEU A 101 12.06 -19.18 20.81
N GLY A 102 12.45 -18.59 21.94
CA GLY A 102 13.86 -18.33 22.26
C GLY A 102 14.49 -17.22 21.41
N ARG A 103 13.67 -16.26 20.96
CA ARG A 103 14.03 -15.15 20.07
C ARG A 103 13.72 -13.81 20.69
N THR A 104 14.24 -12.75 20.08
CA THR A 104 13.82 -11.37 20.36
C THR A 104 12.58 -11.00 19.53
N VAL A 105 11.86 -9.93 19.92
CA VAL A 105 10.79 -9.37 19.09
C VAL A 105 11.35 -8.86 17.76
N GLN A 106 12.55 -8.28 17.78
CA GLN A 106 13.20 -7.80 16.57
C GLN A 106 13.46 -8.93 15.58
N ASP A 107 13.90 -10.10 16.05
CA ASP A 107 14.13 -11.26 15.18
C ASP A 107 12.85 -11.67 14.44
N LEU A 108 11.68 -11.56 15.09
CA LEU A 108 10.40 -11.87 14.44
C LEU A 108 10.06 -10.85 13.36
N PHE A 109 10.26 -9.55 13.65
CA PHE A 109 10.05 -8.50 12.66
C PHE A 109 11.02 -8.65 11.48
N ASP A 110 12.31 -8.91 11.73
CA ASP A 110 13.29 -9.06 10.65
C ASP A 110 12.99 -10.23 9.71
N GLU A 111 12.43 -11.34 10.22
CA GLU A 111 12.05 -12.49 9.39
C GLU A 111 10.72 -12.27 8.65
N PHE A 112 9.69 -11.78 9.33
CA PHE A 112 8.32 -11.86 8.84
C PHE A 112 7.75 -10.55 8.30
N SER A 113 8.31 -9.41 8.71
CA SER A 113 7.82 -8.08 8.32
C SER A 113 8.18 -7.65 6.90
N PRO A 114 9.40 -7.92 6.39
CA PRO A 114 9.80 -7.44 5.07
C PRO A 114 8.86 -7.94 3.98
N SER A 115 8.44 -7.02 3.13
CA SER A 115 7.73 -7.26 1.89
C SER A 115 8.70 -7.70 0.79
N ASP A 116 8.18 -7.90 -0.42
CA ASP A 116 9.00 -8.08 -1.62
C ASP A 116 9.07 -6.80 -2.48
N ASN A 117 8.55 -5.69 -1.94
CA ASN A 117 8.56 -4.36 -2.54
C ASN A 117 9.82 -3.60 -2.13
N TRP A 118 10.75 -3.42 -3.08
CA TRP A 118 11.86 -2.49 -2.97
C TRP A 118 11.36 -1.07 -3.16
N GLN A 119 11.86 -0.12 -2.39
CA GLN A 119 11.49 1.29 -2.44
C GLN A 119 12.67 2.18 -2.04
N LEU A 120 12.71 3.41 -2.55
CA LEU A 120 13.66 4.41 -2.09
C LEU A 120 13.28 4.91 -0.69
N ILE A 121 14.21 4.86 0.25
CA ILE A 121 14.02 5.39 1.60
C ILE A 121 15.17 6.32 2.01
N GLY A 122 14.89 7.22 2.95
CA GLY A 122 15.86 8.21 3.47
C GLY A 122 15.20 9.20 4.44
N SER A 123 15.93 10.21 4.89
CA SER A 123 15.36 11.30 5.69
C SER A 123 14.59 12.26 4.80
N SER A 124 13.27 12.39 5.02
CA SER A 124 12.47 13.40 4.33
C SER A 124 12.62 14.81 4.91
N TYR A 125 13.22 14.98 6.08
CA TYR A 125 13.13 16.24 6.79
C TYR A 125 14.00 17.33 6.14
N VAL A 126 13.48 18.55 6.08
CA VAL A 126 14.22 19.74 5.63
C VAL A 126 14.14 20.81 6.69
N GLY A 127 15.26 21.09 7.37
CA GLY A 127 15.35 22.09 8.43
C GLY A 127 14.70 21.66 9.76
N ASP A 128 13.53 21.05 9.74
CA ASP A 128 12.79 20.59 10.92
C ASP A 128 11.91 19.34 10.65
N GLN A 129 11.21 18.88 11.69
CA GLN A 129 10.33 17.70 11.63
C GLN A 129 8.95 17.95 11.01
N ALA A 130 8.59 19.20 10.73
CA ALA A 130 7.30 19.58 10.16
C ALA A 130 7.33 19.69 8.62
N HIS A 131 8.52 19.76 8.03
CA HIS A 131 8.72 19.91 6.59
C HIS A 131 9.32 18.64 5.98
N HIS A 132 8.52 17.93 5.19
CA HIS A 132 8.91 16.70 4.52
C HIS A 132 9.13 16.93 3.02
N ARG A 133 10.26 16.51 2.45
CA ARG A 133 10.51 16.46 1.01
C ARG A 133 9.39 15.70 0.31
N VAL A 134 8.93 16.24 -0.82
CA VAL A 134 7.94 15.60 -1.69
C VAL A 134 8.62 14.92 -2.89
N ILE A 135 7.92 14.05 -3.61
CA ILE A 135 8.48 13.38 -4.81
C ILE A 135 8.97 14.43 -5.83
N GLY A 136 8.23 15.53 -6.00
CA GLY A 136 8.62 16.64 -6.87
C GLY A 136 9.87 17.42 -6.44
N ASP A 137 10.46 17.09 -5.30
CA ASP A 137 11.74 17.63 -4.83
C ASP A 137 12.94 16.74 -5.22
N LEU A 138 12.70 15.52 -5.73
CA LEU A 138 13.76 14.62 -6.14
C LEU A 138 14.29 15.02 -7.52
N SER A 139 15.59 15.31 -7.59
CA SER A 139 16.26 15.52 -8.87
C SER A 139 16.59 14.20 -9.56
N VAL A 140 16.70 14.22 -10.89
CA VAL A 140 17.19 13.08 -11.66
C VAL A 140 18.60 12.68 -11.23
N ALA A 141 19.46 13.65 -10.91
CA ALA A 141 20.81 13.39 -10.42
C ALA A 141 20.82 12.57 -9.11
N GLU A 142 19.92 12.86 -8.18
CA GLU A 142 19.75 12.07 -6.94
C GLU A 142 19.16 10.67 -7.21
N ALA A 143 18.25 10.54 -8.18
CA ALA A 143 17.50 9.31 -8.44
C ALA A 143 18.17 8.33 -9.41
N ALA A 144 19.08 8.80 -10.28
CA ALA A 144 19.61 8.04 -11.42
C ALA A 144 20.27 6.72 -11.03
N GLY A 145 21.07 6.70 -9.96
CA GLY A 145 21.70 5.49 -9.46
C GLY A 145 20.69 4.44 -9.00
N PHE A 146 19.65 4.89 -8.28
CA PHE A 146 18.59 4.02 -7.77
C PHE A 146 17.68 3.50 -8.88
N LEU A 147 17.39 4.29 -9.92
CA LEU A 147 16.66 3.84 -11.10
C LEU A 147 17.35 2.65 -11.78
N ARG A 148 18.66 2.76 -12.01
CA ARG A 148 19.47 1.67 -12.56
C ARG A 148 19.47 0.45 -11.65
N GLU A 149 19.60 0.67 -10.34
CA GLU A 149 19.59 -0.42 -9.37
C GLU A 149 18.23 -1.15 -9.35
N VAL A 150 17.10 -0.42 -9.38
CA VAL A 150 15.76 -1.02 -9.45
C VAL A 150 15.59 -1.85 -10.72
N LEU A 151 16.00 -1.34 -11.89
CA LEU A 151 15.95 -2.09 -13.16
C LEU A 151 16.82 -3.36 -13.11
N ALA A 152 18.02 -3.25 -12.55
CA ALA A 152 18.92 -4.40 -12.41
C ALA A 152 18.32 -5.46 -11.47
N LYS A 153 17.70 -5.06 -10.35
CA LYS A 153 16.98 -5.98 -9.46
C LYS A 153 15.80 -6.63 -10.16
N ALA A 154 14.99 -5.87 -10.88
CA ALA A 154 13.86 -6.39 -11.62
C ALA A 154 14.28 -7.40 -12.68
N LYS A 155 15.35 -7.12 -13.43
CA LYS A 155 15.93 -8.04 -14.41
C LYS A 155 16.38 -9.35 -13.78
N ALA A 156 17.16 -9.26 -12.70
CA ALA A 156 17.65 -10.44 -11.99
C ALA A 156 16.49 -11.29 -11.42
N ASP A 157 15.49 -10.64 -10.82
CA ASP A 157 14.31 -11.30 -10.28
C ASP A 157 13.49 -11.98 -11.37
N MET A 158 13.18 -11.29 -12.47
CA MET A 158 12.41 -11.85 -13.59
C MET A 158 13.13 -13.03 -14.25
N LEU A 159 14.45 -12.95 -14.47
CA LEU A 159 15.21 -14.07 -15.03
C LEU A 159 15.24 -15.29 -14.11
N ARG A 160 15.17 -15.06 -12.78
CA ARG A 160 15.04 -16.12 -11.78
C ARG A 160 13.63 -16.71 -11.76
N ALA A 161 12.60 -15.88 -11.87
CA ALA A 161 11.19 -16.28 -11.85
C ALA A 161 10.77 -17.02 -13.12
N PHE A 162 11.41 -16.75 -14.27
CA PHE A 162 11.07 -17.35 -15.56
C PHE A 162 12.25 -18.14 -16.14
N PRO A 163 12.42 -19.42 -15.75
CA PRO A 163 13.60 -20.21 -16.11
C PRO A 163 13.63 -20.68 -17.57
N ALA A 164 12.50 -20.64 -18.28
CA ALA A 164 12.44 -21.11 -19.66
C ALA A 164 13.28 -20.23 -20.61
N ARG A 165 14.08 -20.85 -21.47
CA ARG A 165 15.00 -20.16 -22.40
C ARG A 165 14.30 -19.08 -23.25
N GLN A 166 13.10 -19.36 -23.77
CA GLN A 166 12.35 -18.40 -24.57
C GLN A 166 11.89 -17.19 -23.73
N SER A 167 11.45 -17.42 -22.49
CA SER A 167 11.10 -16.35 -21.56
C SER A 167 12.31 -15.49 -21.22
N GLN A 168 13.45 -16.10 -20.92
CA GLN A 168 14.70 -15.39 -20.66
C GLN A 168 15.12 -14.54 -21.85
N GLN A 169 15.03 -15.06 -23.08
CA GLN A 169 15.36 -14.31 -24.29
C GLN A 169 14.46 -13.07 -24.43
N ARG A 170 13.14 -13.23 -24.33
CA ARG A 170 12.18 -12.11 -24.41
C ARG A 170 12.45 -11.05 -23.34
N LEU A 171 12.74 -11.49 -22.12
CA LEU A 171 13.10 -10.61 -21.01
C LEU A 171 14.39 -9.84 -21.28
N LEU A 172 15.45 -10.51 -21.71
CA LEU A 172 16.73 -9.87 -22.02
C LEU A 172 16.58 -8.83 -23.13
N GLU A 173 15.85 -9.16 -24.20
CA GLU A 173 15.57 -8.23 -25.29
C GLU A 173 14.73 -7.03 -24.82
N TRP A 174 13.72 -7.26 -23.99
CA TRP A 174 12.90 -6.19 -23.43
C TRP A 174 13.70 -5.28 -22.48
N PHE A 175 14.42 -5.85 -21.52
CA PHE A 175 15.25 -5.09 -20.58
C PHE A 175 16.36 -4.31 -21.30
N ALA A 176 16.96 -4.84 -22.37
CA ALA A 176 17.95 -4.09 -23.13
C ALA A 176 17.36 -2.82 -23.76
N ARG A 177 16.15 -2.89 -24.32
CA ARG A 177 15.43 -1.71 -24.83
C ARG A 177 15.04 -0.74 -23.72
N GLU A 178 14.58 -1.28 -22.59
CA GLU A 178 14.15 -0.48 -21.46
C GLU A 178 15.33 0.26 -20.80
N GLU A 179 16.46 -0.43 -20.60
CA GLU A 179 17.70 0.15 -20.11
C GLU A 179 18.17 1.27 -21.06
N GLN A 180 18.15 1.05 -22.37
CA GLN A 180 18.51 2.09 -23.36
C GLN A 180 17.58 3.30 -23.31
N LEU A 181 16.27 3.09 -23.20
CA LEU A 181 15.29 4.17 -23.05
C LEU A 181 15.58 4.98 -21.78
N VAL A 182 15.79 4.29 -20.66
CA VAL A 182 16.04 4.95 -19.37
C VAL A 182 17.34 5.73 -19.39
N GLU A 183 18.43 5.22 -19.97
CA GLU A 183 19.66 5.99 -20.11
C GLU A 183 19.45 7.25 -20.96
N THR A 184 18.72 7.15 -22.07
CA THR A 184 18.37 8.31 -22.92
C THR A 184 17.58 9.36 -22.15
N LEU A 185 16.61 8.93 -21.33
CA LEU A 185 15.81 9.82 -20.48
C LEU A 185 16.63 10.44 -19.35
N LEU A 186 17.51 9.67 -18.71
CA LEU A 186 18.42 10.16 -17.68
C LEU A 186 19.35 11.27 -18.21
N GLU A 187 19.87 11.10 -19.42
CA GLU A 187 20.67 12.12 -20.10
C GLU A 187 19.85 13.36 -20.45
N SER A 188 18.67 13.16 -21.06
CA SER A 188 17.79 14.24 -21.52
C SER A 188 17.22 15.08 -20.37
N HIS A 189 17.02 14.46 -19.19
CA HIS A 189 16.49 15.09 -18.00
C HIS A 189 17.53 15.23 -16.87
N ALA A 190 18.83 15.26 -17.18
CA ALA A 190 19.90 15.26 -16.16
C ALA A 190 19.79 16.40 -15.13
N ARG A 191 19.16 17.52 -15.48
CA ARG A 191 18.90 18.69 -14.61
C ARG A 191 17.44 18.82 -14.15
N GLY A 192 16.58 17.90 -14.54
CA GLY A 192 15.17 17.88 -14.20
C GLY A 192 14.88 17.17 -12.88
N SER A 193 13.60 17.07 -12.60
CA SER A 193 13.02 16.33 -11.48
C SER A 193 12.61 14.91 -11.88
N LEU A 194 12.48 14.03 -10.88
CA LEU A 194 12.00 12.67 -11.09
C LEU A 194 10.60 12.61 -11.74
N PRO A 195 9.61 13.44 -11.33
CA PRO A 195 8.32 13.46 -12.03
C PRO A 195 8.38 13.86 -13.50
N GLU A 196 9.31 14.75 -13.89
CA GLU A 196 9.50 15.11 -15.30
C GLU A 196 10.06 13.94 -16.11
N LEU A 197 11.01 13.18 -15.54
CA LEU A 197 11.52 11.95 -16.15
C LEU A 197 10.42 10.89 -16.28
N TYR A 198 9.61 10.71 -15.23
CA TYR A 198 8.46 9.79 -15.26
C TYR A 198 7.43 10.17 -16.31
N ARG A 199 7.12 11.46 -16.44
CA ARG A 199 6.24 11.94 -17.51
C ARG A 199 6.79 11.55 -18.88
N ALA A 200 8.06 11.85 -19.16
CA ALA A 200 8.70 11.51 -20.43
C ALA A 200 8.77 9.99 -20.68
N TRP A 201 8.93 9.19 -19.63
CA TRP A 201 8.90 7.73 -19.73
C TRP A 201 7.52 7.21 -20.11
N LEU A 202 6.45 7.73 -19.49
CA LEU A 202 5.08 7.40 -19.89
C LEU A 202 4.77 7.88 -21.32
N GLU A 203 5.23 9.07 -21.71
CA GLU A 203 5.06 9.60 -23.09
C GLU A 203 5.67 8.66 -24.12
N ALA A 204 6.85 8.10 -23.86
CA ALA A 204 7.50 7.14 -24.75
C ALA A 204 6.65 5.89 -25.04
N TYR A 205 5.76 5.51 -24.13
CA TYR A 205 4.88 4.36 -24.27
C TYR A 205 3.45 4.69 -24.71
N LEU A 206 2.96 5.89 -24.39
CA LEU A 206 1.56 6.28 -24.59
C LEU A 206 1.36 7.21 -25.78
N GLY A 207 2.39 7.96 -26.20
CA GLY A 207 2.24 9.05 -27.15
C GLY A 207 1.14 10.04 -26.72
N ASP A 208 0.33 10.50 -27.68
CA ASP A 208 -0.75 11.47 -27.43
C ASP A 208 -2.06 10.83 -26.91
N SER A 209 -2.04 9.53 -26.60
CA SER A 209 -3.24 8.76 -26.25
C SER A 209 -3.77 9.03 -24.84
N VAL A 210 -2.96 9.70 -23.99
CA VAL A 210 -3.27 10.10 -22.62
C VAL A 210 -2.62 11.45 -22.36
N LYS A 211 -3.39 12.41 -21.81
CA LYS A 211 -2.81 13.70 -21.37
C LYS A 211 -2.03 13.48 -20.07
N LEU A 212 -0.80 13.95 -19.99
CA LEU A 212 0.00 13.88 -18.76
C LEU A 212 0.15 15.26 -18.10
N ALA A 213 0.08 15.29 -16.77
CA ALA A 213 0.24 16.50 -15.96
C ALA A 213 0.83 16.14 -14.58
N ALA A 214 1.13 17.13 -13.73
CA ALA A 214 1.57 16.89 -12.35
C ALA A 214 0.40 17.02 -11.35
N ALA A 215 0.40 16.21 -10.28
CA ALA A 215 -0.63 16.30 -9.23
C ALA A 215 -0.69 17.69 -8.57
N SER A 216 0.42 18.41 -8.54
CA SER A 216 0.48 19.79 -8.06
C SER A 216 -0.29 20.79 -8.88
N GLU A 217 -0.47 20.55 -10.19
CA GLU A 217 -1.36 21.34 -11.04
C GLU A 217 -2.82 21.08 -10.66
N LEU A 218 -3.16 19.81 -10.37
CA LEU A 218 -4.51 19.40 -9.97
C LEU A 218 -4.93 20.02 -8.63
N PHE A 219 -4.00 20.09 -7.67
CA PHE A 219 -4.26 20.58 -6.31
C PHE A 219 -3.68 21.99 -6.06
N ALA A 220 -3.35 22.73 -7.12
CA ALA A 220 -2.81 24.09 -6.99
C ALA A 220 -3.82 25.02 -6.31
N LEU A 221 -3.32 26.01 -5.56
CA LEU A 221 -4.16 27.09 -5.05
C LEU A 221 -4.86 27.79 -6.21
N GLY A 222 -6.20 27.84 -6.16
CA GLY A 222 -7.02 28.50 -7.18
C GLY A 222 -7.28 27.66 -8.43
N ALA A 223 -6.81 26.42 -8.52
CA ALA A 223 -7.11 25.53 -9.66
C ALA A 223 -8.61 25.30 -9.85
N SER A 224 -9.34 25.11 -8.74
CA SER A 224 -10.80 25.07 -8.71
C SER A 224 -11.31 25.35 -7.31
N ALA A 225 -12.35 26.19 -7.19
CA ALA A 225 -12.99 26.50 -5.92
C ALA A 225 -13.56 25.24 -5.24
N ALA A 226 -14.09 24.29 -6.02
CA ALA A 226 -14.65 23.05 -5.50
C ALA A 226 -13.60 22.15 -4.83
N ARG A 227 -12.33 22.22 -5.25
CA ARG A 227 -11.23 21.44 -4.66
C ARG A 227 -10.91 21.86 -3.23
N ALA A 228 -11.23 23.10 -2.85
CA ALA A 228 -11.13 23.57 -1.48
C ALA A 228 -12.32 23.13 -0.61
N GLY A 229 -13.44 22.71 -1.22
CA GLY A 229 -14.70 22.45 -0.52
C GLY A 229 -14.59 21.44 0.63
N MET A 230 -13.82 20.35 0.46
CA MET A 230 -13.58 19.41 1.55
C MET A 230 -12.84 20.06 2.73
N LEU A 231 -11.81 20.87 2.46
CA LEU A 231 -11.08 21.57 3.53
C LEU A 231 -11.98 22.59 4.22
N GLU A 232 -12.77 23.35 3.46
CA GLU A 232 -13.73 24.31 4.01
C GLU A 232 -14.79 23.66 4.91
N VAL A 233 -15.22 22.42 4.61
CA VAL A 233 -16.09 21.65 5.51
C VAL A 233 -15.40 21.38 6.85
N PHE A 234 -14.14 20.95 6.83
CA PHE A 234 -13.39 20.71 8.07
C PHE A 234 -13.10 22.01 8.84
N LEU A 235 -12.89 23.14 8.16
CA LEU A 235 -12.70 24.42 8.82
C LEU A 235 -14.00 24.94 9.45
N ALA A 236 -15.12 24.75 8.77
CA ALA A 236 -16.43 25.23 9.22
C ALA A 236 -17.07 24.33 10.29
N HIS A 237 -16.85 23.02 10.23
CA HIS A 237 -17.52 22.01 11.06
C HIS A 237 -16.50 21.06 11.71
N TYR A 238 -15.38 21.62 12.20
CA TYR A 238 -14.22 20.85 12.63
C TYR A 238 -14.52 19.69 13.56
N ASP A 239 -15.16 19.94 14.71
CA ASP A 239 -15.40 18.89 15.71
C ASP A 239 -16.20 17.72 15.14
N GLN A 240 -17.23 18.03 14.34
CA GLN A 240 -18.08 17.02 13.71
C GLN A 240 -17.35 16.29 12.58
N ALA A 241 -16.71 17.00 11.65
CA ALA A 241 -16.04 16.40 10.50
C ALA A 241 -14.81 15.56 10.93
N ALA A 242 -14.02 16.05 11.89
CA ALA A 242 -12.87 15.32 12.42
C ALA A 242 -13.30 14.12 13.27
N GLY A 243 -14.41 14.23 14.01
CA GLY A 243 -15.05 13.10 14.69
C GLY A 243 -15.45 11.99 13.71
N LEU A 244 -16.17 12.34 12.64
CA LEU A 244 -16.59 11.38 11.60
C LEU A 244 -15.40 10.76 10.86
N TYR A 245 -14.32 11.51 10.63
CA TYR A 245 -13.07 10.96 10.11
C TYR A 245 -12.49 9.88 11.04
N ASN A 246 -12.38 10.18 12.34
CA ASN A 246 -11.84 9.23 13.31
C ASN A 246 -12.72 7.99 13.48
N GLU A 247 -14.05 8.15 13.43
CA GLU A 247 -14.98 7.02 13.38
C GLU A 247 -14.77 6.16 12.13
N ALA A 248 -14.66 6.78 10.95
CA ALA A 248 -14.42 6.04 9.71
C ALA A 248 -13.08 5.28 9.74
N VAL A 249 -12.04 5.86 10.33
CA VAL A 249 -10.74 5.18 10.54
C VAL A 249 -10.91 3.99 11.50
N ALA A 250 -11.60 4.19 12.63
CA ALA A 250 -11.77 3.15 13.64
C ALA A 250 -12.66 1.97 13.20
N GLU A 251 -13.69 2.25 12.39
CA GLU A 251 -14.57 1.23 11.79
C GLU A 251 -13.90 0.48 10.63
N SER A 252 -12.85 1.05 10.05
CA SER A 252 -12.07 0.39 9.02
C SER A 252 -10.99 -0.51 9.60
N ALA A 253 -10.64 -1.57 8.87
CA ALA A 253 -9.43 -2.34 9.13
C ALA A 253 -8.15 -1.66 8.58
N ALA A 254 -8.25 -0.45 8.03
CA ALA A 254 -7.11 0.25 7.46
C ALA A 254 -6.21 0.82 8.57
N LYS A 255 -4.89 0.67 8.42
CA LYS A 255 -3.88 1.19 9.37
C LYS A 255 -3.63 2.69 9.23
N LEU A 256 -4.68 3.49 9.13
CA LEU A 256 -4.57 4.95 9.19
C LEU A 256 -4.56 5.42 10.64
N ARG A 257 -3.81 6.49 10.92
CA ARG A 257 -3.83 7.12 12.24
C ARG A 257 -5.04 8.04 12.37
N PRO A 258 -5.76 8.02 13.50
CA PRO A 258 -6.78 9.02 13.77
C PRO A 258 -6.15 10.41 13.89
N LEU A 259 -6.92 11.44 13.56
CA LEU A 259 -6.56 12.83 13.78
C LEU A 259 -6.47 13.13 15.27
N LYS A 260 -5.46 13.92 15.63
CA LYS A 260 -5.35 14.50 16.96
C LYS A 260 -6.30 15.69 17.09
N THR A 261 -7.58 15.39 17.35
CA THR A 261 -8.65 16.41 17.33
C THR A 261 -8.41 17.55 18.32
N HIS A 262 -7.91 17.25 19.52
CA HIS A 262 -7.52 18.23 20.54
C HIS A 262 -6.36 19.13 20.11
N GLU A 263 -5.47 18.63 19.24
CA GLU A 263 -4.40 19.41 18.61
C GLU A 263 -4.87 20.09 17.31
N GLY A 264 -6.17 20.15 17.00
CA GLY A 264 -6.63 20.89 15.82
C GLY A 264 -6.15 20.27 14.50
N GLU A 265 -5.68 19.02 14.48
CA GLU A 265 -5.10 18.42 13.28
C GLU A 265 -6.13 18.27 12.16
N LEU A 266 -5.78 18.73 10.96
CA LEU A 266 -6.58 18.56 9.76
C LEU A 266 -6.05 17.38 8.91
N PRO A 267 -6.93 16.62 8.22
CA PRO A 267 -6.53 15.55 7.31
C PRO A 267 -6.06 16.12 5.95
N PHE A 268 -5.30 17.22 5.99
CA PHE A 268 -4.82 17.96 4.83
C PHE A 268 -3.36 18.36 5.02
N PHE A 269 -2.72 18.69 3.91
CA PHE A 269 -1.36 19.21 3.89
C PHE A 269 -1.24 20.32 2.85
N ALA A 270 -0.20 21.14 3.02
CA ALA A 270 0.22 22.12 2.04
C ALA A 270 1.55 21.73 1.43
N VAL A 271 1.76 22.10 0.16
CA VAL A 271 3.07 22.07 -0.49
C VAL A 271 3.59 23.48 -0.67
N LEU A 272 4.85 23.72 -0.32
CA LEU A 272 5.50 25.03 -0.39
C LEU A 272 7.01 24.88 -0.62
N ILE A 273 7.70 26.00 -0.88
CA ILE A 273 9.16 26.05 -0.94
C ILE A 273 9.71 26.43 0.43
N HIS A 274 10.55 25.57 0.99
CA HIS A 274 11.25 25.79 2.26
C HIS A 274 12.74 25.53 2.05
N GLN A 275 13.58 26.53 2.34
CA GLN A 275 15.03 26.46 2.14
C GLN A 275 15.45 25.99 0.73
N GLY A 276 14.76 26.47 -0.31
CA GLY A 276 15.03 26.10 -1.70
C GLY A 276 14.58 24.68 -2.09
N ARG A 277 14.02 23.91 -1.16
CA ARG A 277 13.44 22.59 -1.40
C ARG A 277 11.93 22.66 -1.47
N ARG A 278 11.33 21.75 -2.23
CA ARG A 278 9.90 21.56 -2.24
C ARG A 278 9.50 20.60 -1.12
N VAL A 279 8.62 21.07 -0.25
CA VAL A 279 8.24 20.33 0.94
C VAL A 279 6.74 20.32 1.14
N ARG A 280 6.28 19.33 1.88
CA ARG A 280 4.94 19.18 2.40
C ARG A 280 4.96 19.41 3.91
N THR A 281 3.95 20.12 4.40
CA THR A 281 3.70 20.28 5.84
C THR A 281 2.22 20.06 6.18
N GLY A 282 1.95 19.65 7.41
CA GLY A 282 0.58 19.44 7.90
C GLY A 282 -0.22 20.75 7.99
N LEU A 283 -1.54 20.60 8.11
CA LEU A 283 -2.44 21.70 8.42
C LEU A 283 -3.08 21.50 9.80
N TRP A 284 -3.30 22.60 10.51
CA TRP A 284 -3.99 22.60 11.80
C TRP A 284 -4.96 23.78 11.92
N LEU A 285 -6.03 23.62 12.69
CA LEU A 285 -6.99 24.65 13.05
C LEU A 285 -6.79 25.10 14.50
N ARG A 286 -6.61 26.42 14.71
CA ARG A 286 -6.47 27.05 16.04
C ARG A 286 -7.37 28.26 16.17
N GLY A 287 -8.52 28.09 16.81
CA GLY A 287 -9.55 29.12 16.84
C GLY A 287 -9.90 29.52 15.40
N THR A 288 -9.76 30.81 15.07
CA THR A 288 -10.02 31.33 13.72
C THR A 288 -8.81 31.33 12.78
N HIS A 289 -7.75 30.58 13.10
CA HIS A 289 -6.53 30.52 12.29
C HIS A 289 -6.33 29.13 11.69
N LEU A 290 -6.01 29.09 10.39
CA LEU A 290 -5.39 27.95 9.75
C LEU A 290 -3.88 28.05 9.95
N LEU A 291 -3.26 27.03 10.51
CA LEU A 291 -1.82 26.88 10.57
C LEU A 291 -1.35 26.03 9.39
N VAL A 292 -0.37 26.55 8.65
CA VAL A 292 0.40 25.78 7.66
C VAL A 292 1.82 25.64 8.19
N GLY A 293 2.18 24.46 8.70
CA GLY A 293 3.36 24.34 9.56
C GLY A 293 3.18 25.18 10.83
N ASP A 294 4.12 26.07 11.07
CA ASP A 294 4.11 27.06 12.16
C ASP A 294 3.47 28.41 11.77
N ARG A 295 3.08 28.59 10.50
CA ARG A 295 2.61 29.88 9.97
C ARG A 295 1.10 30.04 10.15
N PRO A 296 0.63 31.08 10.87
CA PRO A 296 -0.79 31.33 11.05
C PRO A 296 -1.39 32.17 9.93
N PHE A 297 -2.58 31.77 9.48
CA PHE A 297 -3.40 32.48 8.51
C PHE A 297 -4.79 32.71 9.09
N GLN A 298 -5.14 33.99 9.28
CA GLN A 298 -6.47 34.37 9.76
C GLN A 298 -7.52 33.97 8.71
N LEU A 299 -8.50 33.16 9.13
CA LEU A 299 -9.61 32.78 8.28
C LEU A 299 -10.55 33.99 8.08
N ALA A 300 -11.06 34.16 6.86
CA ALA A 300 -11.99 35.24 6.54
C ALA A 300 -13.38 34.93 7.11
N PRO A 301 -14.14 35.90 7.64
CA PRO A 301 -15.52 35.66 8.09
C PRO A 301 -16.35 35.03 6.97
N ALA A 302 -17.14 33.99 7.28
CA ALA A 302 -18.03 33.39 6.30
C ALA A 302 -19.07 34.44 5.86
N ALA A 303 -19.20 34.69 4.55
CA ALA A 303 -20.24 35.56 4.02
C ALA A 303 -21.63 35.04 4.44
N ARG A 304 -22.56 35.97 4.75
CA ARG A 304 -23.89 35.81 5.37
C ARG A 304 -24.88 34.78 4.76
N LEU A 305 -24.48 33.98 3.78
CA LEU A 305 -25.33 33.00 3.09
C LEU A 305 -25.15 31.56 3.58
N LEU A 306 -24.42 31.34 4.67
CA LEU A 306 -24.22 30.00 5.24
C LEU A 306 -24.87 29.92 6.63
N PRO A 307 -25.43 28.75 7.02
CA PRO A 307 -26.10 28.57 8.30
C PRO A 307 -25.20 28.94 9.49
N PRO A 308 -25.78 29.38 10.63
CA PRO A 308 -25.00 29.74 11.83
C PRO A 308 -24.12 28.56 12.27
N GLY A 309 -22.83 28.81 12.45
CA GLY A 309 -21.83 27.82 12.87
C GLY A 309 -20.59 27.71 11.97
N ARG A 310 -20.56 28.33 10.79
CA ARG A 310 -19.38 28.29 9.91
C ARG A 310 -18.31 29.31 10.29
N GLN A 311 -17.12 28.82 10.66
CA GLN A 311 -15.90 29.61 10.71
C GLN A 311 -15.24 29.61 9.33
N GLY A 312 -14.84 30.78 8.83
CA GLY A 312 -13.71 30.89 7.91
C GLY A 312 -13.89 30.50 6.43
N ARG A 313 -13.63 31.41 5.48
CA ARG A 313 -13.15 31.05 4.13
C ARG A 313 -11.62 31.01 4.11
N LEU A 314 -11.04 30.20 3.22
CA LEU A 314 -9.59 30.14 3.04
C LEU A 314 -9.03 31.51 2.60
N PRO A 315 -7.97 32.02 3.25
CA PRO A 315 -7.34 33.29 2.89
C PRO A 315 -6.38 33.10 1.69
N MET A 316 -6.96 32.89 0.50
CA MET A 316 -6.23 32.49 -0.72
C MET A 316 -5.09 33.45 -1.09
N GLU A 317 -5.30 34.75 -0.98
CA GLU A 317 -4.27 35.76 -1.28
C GLU A 317 -3.09 35.65 -0.32
N ALA A 318 -3.35 35.53 0.98
CA ALA A 318 -2.31 35.39 2.00
C ALA A 318 -1.53 34.07 1.85
N LEU A 319 -2.22 32.96 1.56
CA LEU A 319 -1.59 31.66 1.31
C LEU A 319 -0.67 31.73 0.08
N THR A 320 -1.15 32.35 -1.00
CA THR A 320 -0.38 32.54 -2.23
C THR A 320 0.85 33.41 -2.00
N ALA A 321 0.68 34.55 -1.29
CA ALA A 321 1.76 35.45 -0.92
C ALA A 321 2.81 34.77 -0.03
N ALA A 322 2.38 33.84 0.84
CA ALA A 322 3.26 33.04 1.67
C ALA A 322 3.96 31.87 0.94
N GLY A 323 3.71 31.71 -0.37
CA GLY A 323 4.36 30.71 -1.20
C GLY A 323 3.76 29.30 -1.10
N VAL A 324 2.56 29.15 -0.53
CA VAL A 324 1.82 27.89 -0.59
C VAL A 324 1.43 27.63 -2.04
N LYS A 325 1.73 26.44 -2.55
CA LYS A 325 1.48 26.04 -3.94
C LYS A 325 0.25 25.16 -4.07
N CYS A 326 0.09 24.20 -3.17
CA CYS A 326 -1.00 23.22 -3.22
C CYS A 326 -1.65 23.04 -1.85
N LEU A 327 -2.94 22.68 -1.84
CA LEU A 327 -3.67 22.19 -0.67
C LEU A 327 -4.36 20.87 -1.01
N ALA A 328 -3.90 19.79 -0.40
CA ALA A 328 -4.35 18.44 -0.72
C ALA A 328 -4.77 17.66 0.53
N GLY A 329 -5.76 16.79 0.37
CA GLY A 329 -6.18 15.83 1.39
C GLY A 329 -5.12 14.76 1.64
N LYS A 330 -5.05 14.23 2.87
CA LYS A 330 -4.25 13.06 3.21
C LYS A 330 -5.04 11.79 2.91
N ALA A 331 -4.42 10.82 2.23
CA ALA A 331 -4.94 9.45 2.06
C ALA A 331 -6.44 9.40 1.73
N ALA A 332 -7.28 9.04 2.69
CA ALA A 332 -8.72 8.90 2.51
C ALA A 332 -9.41 10.17 1.98
N VAL A 333 -9.00 11.35 2.44
CA VAL A 333 -9.58 12.63 2.03
C VAL A 333 -9.12 13.04 0.63
N LEU A 334 -7.92 12.63 0.19
CA LEU A 334 -7.44 12.88 -1.16
C LEU A 334 -8.39 12.28 -2.20
N VAL A 335 -8.87 11.05 -1.97
CA VAL A 335 -9.83 10.35 -2.84
C VAL A 335 -11.13 11.14 -2.95
N LEU A 336 -11.65 11.63 -1.82
CA LEU A 336 -12.88 12.41 -1.82
C LEU A 336 -12.69 13.73 -2.54
N GLN A 337 -11.60 14.44 -2.23
CA GLN A 337 -11.24 15.68 -2.89
C GLN A 337 -11.09 15.49 -4.41
N ALA A 338 -10.51 14.36 -4.83
CA ALA A 338 -10.32 13.95 -6.23
C ALA A 338 -11.67 13.75 -6.95
N CYS A 339 -12.68 13.19 -6.27
CA CYS A 339 -13.93 12.75 -6.90
C CYS A 339 -15.11 13.73 -6.75
N LEU A 340 -14.97 14.89 -6.09
CA LEU A 340 -16.07 15.88 -6.00
C LEU A 340 -16.55 16.35 -7.38
N GLN A 341 -17.86 16.32 -7.66
CA GLN A 341 -18.41 16.66 -8.99
C GLN A 341 -18.20 18.12 -9.42
N ASP A 342 -18.20 19.08 -8.49
CA ASP A 342 -18.10 20.52 -8.82
C ASP A 342 -16.69 20.97 -9.27
N GLY A 343 -15.73 20.05 -9.37
CA GLY A 343 -14.38 20.34 -9.86
C GLY A 343 -13.47 19.12 -10.04
N GLY A 344 -14.05 17.92 -10.02
CA GLY A 344 -13.39 16.63 -10.17
C GLY A 344 -13.98 15.82 -11.30
N GLU A 345 -13.50 14.59 -11.41
CA GLU A 345 -13.91 13.64 -12.45
C GLU A 345 -13.81 12.23 -11.86
N PRO A 346 -14.33 11.19 -12.54
CA PRO A 346 -14.11 9.82 -12.11
C PRO A 346 -12.61 9.49 -12.00
N LEU A 347 -12.21 8.92 -10.86
CA LEU A 347 -10.83 8.56 -10.55
C LEU A 347 -10.55 7.10 -10.95
N ALA A 348 -9.69 6.91 -11.95
CA ALA A 348 -9.22 5.61 -12.40
C ALA A 348 -8.16 5.03 -11.46
N MET A 349 -8.39 3.80 -11.01
CA MET A 349 -7.49 3.05 -10.12
C MET A 349 -7.44 1.58 -10.55
N PRO A 350 -6.32 0.86 -10.33
CA PRO A 350 -6.34 -0.59 -10.50
C PRO A 350 -7.32 -1.23 -9.50
N TYR A 351 -7.69 -2.49 -9.74
CA TYR A 351 -8.46 -3.32 -8.81
C TYR A 351 -7.74 -3.37 -7.44
N ARG A 352 -8.50 -3.14 -6.36
CA ARG A 352 -7.98 -2.94 -4.99
C ARG A 352 -6.89 -1.86 -4.89
N GLY A 353 -6.85 -0.94 -5.85
CA GLY A 353 -6.01 0.24 -5.86
C GLY A 353 -6.30 1.11 -4.63
N SER A 354 -5.23 1.50 -3.94
CA SER A 354 -5.22 2.19 -2.66
C SER A 354 -5.88 1.46 -1.48
N LEU A 355 -5.07 1.19 -0.46
CA LEU A 355 -5.48 0.58 0.81
C LEU A 355 -6.41 1.47 1.65
N TYR A 356 -6.50 2.78 1.37
CA TYR A 356 -7.36 3.71 2.13
C TYR A 356 -8.76 3.90 1.53
N THR A 357 -9.08 3.29 0.38
CA THR A 357 -10.41 3.42 -0.23
C THR A 357 -11.58 3.03 0.70
N PRO A 358 -11.48 1.95 1.52
CA PRO A 358 -12.55 1.63 2.47
C PRO A 358 -12.84 2.78 3.45
N VAL A 359 -11.81 3.47 3.94
CA VAL A 359 -11.96 4.63 4.82
C VAL A 359 -12.62 5.78 4.06
N SER A 360 -12.22 6.05 2.82
CA SER A 360 -12.85 7.09 1.98
C SER A 360 -14.35 6.85 1.83
N ARG A 361 -14.78 5.61 1.57
CA ARG A 361 -16.20 5.26 1.41
C ARG A 361 -16.99 5.45 2.72
N LEU A 362 -16.47 4.94 3.84
CA LEU A 362 -17.10 5.13 5.15
C LEU A 362 -17.20 6.62 5.51
N LEU A 363 -16.15 7.39 5.26
CA LEU A 363 -16.13 8.82 5.49
C LEU A 363 -17.14 9.56 4.59
N ALA A 364 -17.21 9.22 3.30
CA ALA A 364 -18.18 9.81 2.38
C ALA A 364 -19.62 9.56 2.85
N ALA A 365 -19.95 8.32 3.21
CA ALA A 365 -21.28 7.94 3.70
C ALA A 365 -21.64 8.71 4.99
N LYS A 366 -20.70 8.79 5.94
CA LYS A 366 -20.87 9.54 7.18
C LYS A 366 -21.07 11.04 6.93
N LEU A 367 -20.22 11.67 6.11
CA LEU A 367 -20.35 13.09 5.78
C LEU A 367 -21.67 13.38 5.06
N ALA A 368 -22.07 12.54 4.10
CA ALA A 368 -23.35 12.69 3.39
C ALA A 368 -24.55 12.58 4.35
N LYS A 369 -24.55 11.58 5.23
CA LYS A 369 -25.61 11.39 6.25
C LYS A 369 -25.78 12.59 7.16
N HIS A 370 -24.70 13.32 7.43
CA HIS A 370 -24.71 14.52 8.26
C HIS A 370 -24.82 15.84 7.47
N GLY A 371 -25.04 15.79 6.14
CA GLY A 371 -25.15 16.99 5.31
C GLY A 371 -23.85 17.80 5.21
N LEU A 372 -22.71 17.15 5.47
CA LEU A 372 -21.37 17.75 5.45
C LEU A 372 -20.59 17.45 4.17
N LEU A 373 -21.08 16.57 3.30
CA LEU A 373 -20.43 16.33 2.01
C LEU A 373 -20.71 17.54 1.08
N PRO A 374 -19.69 18.26 0.58
CA PRO A 374 -19.88 19.56 -0.08
C PRO A 374 -20.53 19.45 -1.46
N ALA A 375 -20.34 18.32 -2.15
CA ALA A 375 -20.97 18.00 -3.43
C ALA A 375 -21.09 16.47 -3.57
N GLN A 376 -21.83 16.00 -4.58
CA GLN A 376 -21.83 14.59 -4.93
C GLN A 376 -20.43 14.14 -5.38
N LEU A 377 -20.16 12.84 -5.29
CA LEU A 377 -18.90 12.24 -5.75
C LEU A 377 -19.12 11.52 -7.09
N HIS A 378 -18.21 11.72 -8.03
CA HIS A 378 -18.03 10.81 -9.15
C HIS A 378 -17.63 9.42 -8.64
N PRO A 379 -17.95 8.34 -9.38
CA PRO A 379 -17.52 7.00 -9.02
C PRO A 379 -16.00 6.85 -9.15
N LEU A 380 -15.47 5.83 -8.48
CA LEU A 380 -14.15 5.29 -8.83
C LEU A 380 -14.29 4.44 -10.09
N VAL A 381 -13.31 4.49 -10.99
CA VAL A 381 -13.25 3.60 -12.14
C VAL A 381 -12.16 2.56 -11.89
N ARG A 382 -12.55 1.30 -11.78
CA ARG A 382 -11.62 0.19 -11.52
C ARG A 382 -11.15 -0.43 -12.82
N VAL A 383 -9.87 -0.76 -12.87
CA VAL A 383 -9.27 -1.54 -13.96
C VAL A 383 -8.74 -2.86 -13.39
N ARG A 384 -9.27 -3.98 -13.87
CA ARG A 384 -8.83 -5.33 -13.48
C ARG A 384 -8.27 -6.07 -14.68
N PHE A 385 -7.06 -6.60 -14.54
CA PHE A 385 -6.36 -7.29 -15.63
C PHE A 385 -6.58 -8.80 -15.64
N HIS A 386 -6.97 -9.39 -14.50
CA HIS A 386 -7.17 -10.83 -14.38
C HIS A 386 -5.91 -11.65 -14.71
N LEU A 387 -4.71 -11.14 -14.43
CA LEU A 387 -3.45 -11.78 -14.83
C LEU A 387 -3.41 -13.26 -14.44
N LEU A 388 -3.79 -13.59 -13.20
CA LEU A 388 -3.76 -14.96 -12.68
C LEU A 388 -4.76 -15.86 -13.41
N ASP A 389 -5.95 -15.35 -13.72
CA ASP A 389 -6.93 -16.09 -14.53
C ASP A 389 -6.43 -16.31 -15.96
N ARG A 390 -5.79 -15.31 -16.58
CA ARG A 390 -5.25 -15.41 -17.95
C ARG A 390 -4.13 -16.45 -18.04
N MET A 391 -3.36 -16.63 -16.98
CA MET A 391 -2.29 -17.63 -16.90
C MET A 391 -2.80 -19.08 -17.05
N LYS A 392 -4.09 -19.36 -16.82
CA LYS A 392 -4.70 -20.70 -17.00
C LYS A 392 -4.48 -21.29 -18.40
N SER A 393 -4.28 -20.43 -19.40
CA SER A 393 -4.03 -20.85 -20.78
C SER A 393 -2.55 -21.10 -21.12
N LEU A 394 -1.63 -20.86 -20.18
CA LEU A 394 -0.19 -20.83 -20.44
C LEU A 394 0.57 -21.96 -19.76
N ASP A 395 1.41 -22.66 -20.52
CA ASP A 395 2.28 -23.73 -20.00
C ASP A 395 3.70 -23.25 -19.65
N THR A 396 3.96 -21.95 -19.74
CA THR A 396 5.27 -21.36 -19.44
C THR A 396 5.70 -21.70 -18.00
N PRO A 397 6.85 -22.34 -17.78
CA PRO A 397 7.37 -22.61 -16.45
C PRO A 397 7.64 -21.32 -15.69
N ILE A 398 7.21 -21.28 -14.43
CA ILE A 398 7.50 -20.22 -13.46
C ILE A 398 8.13 -20.83 -12.21
N ARG A 399 9.13 -20.15 -11.68
CA ARG A 399 9.74 -20.46 -10.38
C ARG A 399 9.01 -19.67 -9.31
N LEU A 400 8.46 -20.37 -8.34
CA LEU A 400 7.68 -19.81 -7.24
C LEU A 400 8.60 -19.31 -6.11
N PRO A 401 8.23 -18.22 -5.43
CA PRO A 401 8.84 -17.87 -4.15
C PRO A 401 8.50 -18.92 -3.08
N GLU A 402 9.32 -19.02 -2.03
CA GLU A 402 9.25 -20.07 -0.99
C GLU A 402 7.82 -20.26 -0.43
N HIS A 403 7.13 -19.15 -0.13
CA HIS A 403 5.79 -19.20 0.46
C HIS A 403 4.74 -19.83 -0.46
N LEU A 404 4.90 -19.71 -1.78
CA LEU A 404 4.05 -20.37 -2.77
C LEU A 404 4.55 -21.79 -3.08
N ALA A 405 5.86 -21.98 -3.25
CA ALA A 405 6.45 -23.28 -3.56
C ALA A 405 6.03 -24.36 -2.55
N ALA A 406 6.02 -24.01 -1.25
CA ALA A 406 5.56 -24.89 -0.17
C ALA A 406 4.10 -25.36 -0.33
N CYS A 407 3.25 -24.59 -1.01
CA CYS A 407 1.84 -24.93 -1.24
C CYS A 407 1.66 -25.89 -2.43
N PHE A 408 2.58 -25.86 -3.40
CA PHE A 408 2.55 -26.74 -4.57
C PHE A 408 3.44 -27.98 -4.41
N GLY A 409 4.33 -27.98 -3.40
CA GLY A 409 5.33 -29.02 -3.17
C GLY A 409 6.46 -29.03 -4.20
N GLN A 410 6.57 -27.95 -4.97
CA GLN A 410 7.50 -27.79 -6.09
C GLN A 410 7.88 -26.32 -6.22
N ASP A 411 9.15 -26.06 -6.51
CA ASP A 411 9.66 -24.70 -6.70
C ASP A 411 9.40 -24.18 -8.12
N GLU A 412 9.15 -25.07 -9.08
CA GLU A 412 8.86 -24.73 -10.47
C GLU A 412 7.57 -25.43 -10.92
N ILE A 413 6.64 -24.66 -11.47
CA ILE A 413 5.36 -25.15 -12.00
C ILE A 413 5.01 -24.46 -13.32
N PRO A 414 4.17 -25.05 -14.17
CA PRO A 414 3.55 -24.31 -15.29
C PRO A 414 2.68 -23.16 -14.77
N ALA A 415 2.70 -22.02 -15.45
CA ALA A 415 1.87 -20.85 -15.14
C ALA A 415 0.37 -21.21 -14.97
N ARG A 416 -0.17 -22.09 -15.83
CA ARG A 416 -1.55 -22.57 -15.73
C ARG A 416 -1.90 -23.14 -14.36
N ARG A 417 -0.96 -23.85 -13.72
CA ARG A 417 -1.20 -24.49 -12.43
C ARG A 417 -1.34 -23.44 -11.33
N LEU A 418 -0.63 -22.32 -11.40
CA LEU A 418 -0.84 -21.20 -10.49
C LEU A 418 -2.22 -20.56 -10.73
N GLY A 419 -2.55 -20.27 -11.99
CA GLY A 419 -3.83 -19.67 -12.38
C GLY A 419 -5.05 -20.53 -12.02
N GLU A 420 -4.95 -21.85 -12.10
CA GLU A 420 -6.03 -22.77 -11.71
C GLU A 420 -6.25 -22.85 -10.20
N ASN A 421 -5.20 -22.61 -9.40
CA ASN A 421 -5.22 -22.94 -7.97
C ASN A 421 -5.22 -21.72 -7.04
N TYR A 422 -4.82 -20.53 -7.48
CA TYR A 422 -4.63 -19.37 -6.59
C TYR A 422 -5.88 -19.04 -5.77
N ALA A 423 -7.07 -19.00 -6.39
CA ALA A 423 -8.32 -18.67 -5.70
C ALA A 423 -8.66 -19.70 -4.61
N SER A 424 -8.44 -20.99 -4.89
CA SER A 424 -8.64 -22.07 -3.90
C SER A 424 -7.63 -21.97 -2.75
N LEU A 425 -6.38 -21.63 -3.04
CA LEU A 425 -5.33 -21.42 -2.04
C LEU A 425 -5.65 -20.22 -1.14
N ALA A 426 -6.02 -19.08 -1.73
CA ALA A 426 -6.44 -17.88 -1.00
C ALA A 426 -7.64 -18.17 -0.09
N ALA A 427 -8.68 -18.86 -0.60
CA ALA A 427 -9.85 -19.22 0.20
C ALA A 427 -9.52 -20.21 1.33
N LYS A 428 -8.60 -21.16 1.12
CA LYS A 428 -8.10 -22.05 2.18
C LYS A 428 -7.33 -21.27 3.24
N ALA A 429 -6.52 -20.30 2.83
CA ALA A 429 -5.76 -19.44 3.73
C ALA A 429 -6.70 -18.61 4.61
N VAL A 430 -7.71 -17.95 4.04
CA VAL A 430 -8.76 -17.20 4.79
C VAL A 430 -9.39 -18.08 5.87
N ARG A 431 -9.95 -19.24 5.48
CA ARG A 431 -10.59 -20.15 6.44
C ARG A 431 -9.65 -20.62 7.54
N ARG A 432 -8.37 -20.80 7.22
CA ARG A 432 -7.38 -21.20 8.22
C ARG A 432 -7.06 -20.06 9.18
N LEU A 433 -6.84 -18.84 8.67
CA LEU A 433 -6.62 -17.65 9.51
C LEU A 433 -7.80 -17.43 10.46
N GLU A 434 -9.04 -17.52 9.97
CA GLU A 434 -10.26 -17.45 10.79
C GLU A 434 -10.27 -18.51 11.88
N MET A 435 -9.98 -19.77 11.53
CA MET A 435 -9.89 -20.88 12.49
C MET A 435 -8.84 -20.64 13.59
N LEU A 436 -7.70 -20.04 13.22
CA LEU A 436 -6.60 -19.75 14.12
C LEU A 436 -6.89 -18.61 15.11
N THR A 437 -7.97 -17.84 14.93
CA THR A 437 -8.38 -16.81 15.92
C THR A 437 -8.89 -17.44 17.24
N ALA A 438 -9.48 -18.63 17.18
CA ALA A 438 -10.05 -19.31 18.34
C ALA A 438 -9.07 -20.33 18.96
N PRO A 439 -8.95 -20.41 20.31
CA PRO A 439 -8.07 -21.39 20.97
C PRO A 439 -8.36 -22.85 20.57
N ALA A 440 -9.63 -23.23 20.47
CA ALA A 440 -10.04 -24.56 20.05
C ALA A 440 -9.67 -24.84 18.58
N GLY A 441 -9.87 -23.85 17.71
CA GLY A 441 -9.50 -23.94 16.30
C GLY A 441 -7.98 -24.08 16.10
N ARG A 442 -7.17 -23.31 16.84
CA ARG A 442 -5.70 -23.47 16.85
C ARG A 442 -5.28 -24.89 17.23
N LYS A 443 -5.82 -25.41 18.33
CA LYS A 443 -5.50 -26.75 18.81
C LYS A 443 -5.90 -27.82 17.78
N GLN A 444 -7.12 -27.74 17.25
CA GLN A 444 -7.62 -28.66 16.24
C GLN A 444 -6.72 -28.66 15.00
N TRP A 445 -6.36 -27.47 14.49
CA TRP A 445 -5.50 -27.36 13.32
C TRP A 445 -4.09 -27.92 13.58
N GLN A 446 -3.53 -27.65 14.76
CA GLN A 446 -2.23 -28.18 15.17
C GLN A 446 -2.23 -29.72 15.25
N GLU A 447 -3.28 -30.33 15.80
CA GLU A 447 -3.44 -31.78 15.87
C GLU A 447 -3.56 -32.42 14.48
N GLN A 448 -4.24 -31.75 13.54
CA GLN A 448 -4.40 -32.22 12.17
C GLN A 448 -3.11 -32.07 11.34
N THR A 449 -2.40 -30.95 11.50
CA THR A 449 -1.23 -30.62 10.66
C THR A 449 0.07 -31.20 11.19
N PHE A 450 0.20 -31.28 12.52
CA PHE A 450 1.38 -31.81 13.20
C PHE A 450 1.01 -32.99 14.11
N PRO A 451 0.39 -34.06 13.58
CA PRO A 451 -0.18 -35.15 14.38
C PRO A 451 0.87 -35.91 15.19
N ARG A 452 2.11 -35.96 14.72
CA ARG A 452 3.23 -36.54 15.48
C ARG A 452 3.59 -35.66 16.68
N LEU A 453 3.83 -34.37 16.46
CA LEU A 453 4.19 -33.45 17.54
C LEU A 453 3.08 -33.32 18.60
N ALA A 454 1.82 -33.29 18.16
CA ALA A 454 0.68 -33.24 19.06
C ALA A 454 0.58 -34.50 19.95
N ARG A 455 0.80 -35.70 19.38
CA ARG A 455 0.84 -36.96 20.14
C ARG A 455 2.02 -37.00 21.10
N ASP A 456 3.23 -36.70 20.63
CA ASP A 456 4.44 -36.68 21.46
C ASP A 456 4.26 -35.73 22.66
N LEU A 457 3.69 -34.55 22.43
CA LEU A 457 3.41 -33.58 23.49
C LEU A 457 2.37 -34.10 24.50
N ALA A 458 1.29 -34.73 24.03
CA ALA A 458 0.26 -35.31 24.89
C ALA A 458 0.82 -36.46 25.75
N GLU A 459 1.70 -37.30 25.19
CA GLU A 459 2.39 -38.37 25.90
C GLU A 459 3.34 -37.83 26.97
N LEU A 460 4.15 -36.83 26.62
CA LEU A 460 5.07 -36.17 27.56
C LEU A 460 4.30 -35.50 28.72
N GLU A 461 3.20 -34.82 28.43
CA GLU A 461 2.33 -34.20 29.44
C GLU A 461 1.65 -35.24 30.34
N LYS A 462 1.17 -36.35 29.76
CA LYS A 462 0.58 -37.46 30.52
C LYS A 462 1.61 -38.07 31.48
N ARG A 463 2.80 -38.43 30.99
CA ARG A 463 3.88 -39.00 31.81
C ARG A 463 4.35 -38.03 32.89
N ARG A 464 4.42 -36.74 32.58
CA ARG A 464 4.75 -35.69 33.57
C ARG A 464 3.70 -35.63 34.68
N ARG A 465 2.40 -35.69 34.35
CA ARG A 465 1.31 -35.67 35.35
C ARG A 465 1.31 -36.92 36.22
N GLU A 466 1.58 -38.08 35.64
CA GLU A 466 1.71 -39.34 36.38
C GLU A 466 2.87 -39.29 37.38
N LEU A 467 4.06 -38.87 36.93
CA LEU A 467 5.24 -38.73 37.80
C LEU A 467 5.09 -37.62 38.84
N ALA A 468 4.37 -36.53 38.54
CA ALA A 468 4.15 -35.46 39.51
C ALA A 468 3.32 -35.91 40.73
N ARG A 469 2.52 -36.99 40.59
CA ARG A 469 1.75 -37.57 41.70
C ARG A 469 2.62 -38.38 42.65
N THR A 470 3.73 -38.94 42.18
CA THR A 470 4.58 -39.85 42.95
C THR A 470 5.92 -39.24 43.35
N ALA A 471 6.52 -38.39 42.52
CA ALA A 471 7.84 -37.80 42.72
C ALA A 471 7.95 -36.38 42.12
N PRO A 472 7.25 -35.38 42.68
CA PRO A 472 7.07 -34.04 42.08
C PRO A 472 8.35 -33.21 41.88
N LYS A 473 9.46 -33.58 42.52
CA LYS A 473 10.75 -32.86 42.44
C LYS A 473 11.84 -33.66 41.71
N SER A 474 11.49 -34.77 41.07
CA SER A 474 12.47 -35.63 40.38
C SER A 474 13.14 -34.92 39.19
N GLU A 475 14.39 -35.31 38.91
CA GLU A 475 15.12 -34.87 37.72
C GLU A 475 14.41 -35.30 36.42
N GLU A 476 13.73 -36.46 36.45
CA GLU A 476 12.93 -36.96 35.33
C GLU A 476 11.81 -35.97 34.95
N ILE A 477 11.09 -35.38 35.90
CA ILE A 477 10.08 -34.35 35.61
C ILE A 477 10.70 -33.12 34.93
N ARG A 478 11.89 -32.69 35.37
CA ARG A 478 12.59 -31.56 34.75
C ARG A 478 12.97 -31.88 33.30
N ASN A 479 13.42 -33.11 33.03
CA ASN A 479 13.78 -33.56 31.68
C ASN A 479 12.53 -33.68 30.78
N LEU A 480 11.43 -34.25 31.28
CA LEU A 480 10.16 -34.30 30.56
C LEU A 480 9.61 -32.92 30.24
N TRP A 481 9.71 -31.97 31.18
CA TRP A 481 9.33 -30.58 30.93
C TRP A 481 10.19 -29.92 29.85
N LYS A 482 11.51 -30.12 29.86
CA LYS A 482 12.41 -29.61 28.80
C LYS A 482 12.02 -30.17 27.44
N GLN A 483 11.75 -31.48 27.34
CA GLN A 483 11.33 -32.13 26.10
C GLN A 483 9.97 -31.61 25.62
N ALA A 484 8.98 -31.52 26.52
CA ALA A 484 7.65 -30.99 26.19
C ALA A 484 7.74 -29.54 25.69
N LYS A 485 8.56 -28.71 26.35
CA LYS A 485 8.82 -27.33 25.91
C LYS A 485 9.48 -27.27 24.53
N ALA A 486 10.44 -28.14 24.24
CA ALA A 486 11.06 -28.20 22.92
C ALA A 486 10.04 -28.56 21.81
N ARG A 487 9.17 -29.55 22.05
CA ARG A 487 8.10 -29.93 21.12
C ARG A 487 7.04 -28.84 20.97
N GLN A 488 6.69 -28.16 22.06
CA GLN A 488 5.78 -27.01 22.01
C GLN A 488 6.36 -25.87 21.16
N ASN A 489 7.67 -25.61 21.27
CA ASN A 489 8.34 -24.59 20.48
C ASN A 489 8.37 -24.96 18.98
N GLU A 490 8.61 -26.23 18.65
CA GLU A 490 8.55 -26.75 17.28
C GLU A 490 7.15 -26.57 16.68
N LEU A 491 6.11 -26.92 17.44
CA LEU A 491 4.71 -26.72 17.05
C LEU A 491 4.35 -25.25 16.83
N LEU A 492 4.82 -24.37 17.72
CA LEU A 492 4.59 -22.93 17.65
C LEU A 492 5.31 -22.31 16.44
N ALA A 493 6.55 -22.71 16.18
CA ALA A 493 7.31 -22.28 15.01
C ALA A 493 6.63 -22.70 13.70
N GLY A 494 6.15 -23.95 13.63
CA GLY A 494 5.38 -24.44 12.49
C GLY A 494 4.06 -23.68 12.28
N THR A 495 3.37 -23.37 13.38
CA THR A 495 2.14 -22.55 13.35
C THR A 495 2.41 -21.15 12.83
N LEU A 496 3.46 -20.49 13.34
CA LEU A 496 3.87 -19.14 12.93
C LEU A 496 4.21 -19.08 11.44
N ARG A 497 4.98 -20.05 10.93
CA ARG A 497 5.30 -20.14 9.50
C ARG A 497 4.07 -20.41 8.63
N GLN A 498 3.06 -21.10 9.15
CA GLN A 498 1.81 -21.25 8.42
C GLN A 498 1.02 -19.94 8.36
N ILE A 499 0.92 -19.22 9.49
CA ILE A 499 0.28 -17.89 9.54
C ILE A 499 0.94 -16.96 8.53
N ALA A 500 2.27 -16.88 8.54
CA ALA A 500 3.04 -16.05 7.61
C ALA A 500 2.69 -16.35 6.14
N ARG A 501 2.60 -17.63 5.77
CA ARG A 501 2.23 -18.05 4.41
C ARG A 501 0.78 -17.70 4.09
N ASP A 502 -0.15 -17.97 5.00
CA ASP A 502 -1.57 -17.78 4.76
C ASP A 502 -1.96 -16.30 4.62
N VAL A 503 -1.31 -15.42 5.37
CA VAL A 503 -1.50 -13.97 5.21
C VAL A 503 -1.15 -13.52 3.78
N GLN A 504 -0.06 -14.05 3.21
CA GLN A 504 0.33 -13.70 1.84
C GLN A 504 -0.57 -14.38 0.79
N LEU A 505 -0.96 -15.64 1.03
CA LEU A 505 -1.89 -16.35 0.15
C LEU A 505 -3.27 -15.69 0.07
N ARG A 506 -3.79 -15.20 1.21
CA ARG A 506 -5.06 -14.46 1.27
C ARG A 506 -5.06 -13.29 0.29
N ASP A 507 -3.92 -12.60 0.19
CA ASP A 507 -3.80 -11.36 -0.56
C ASP A 507 -3.30 -11.57 -2.00
N MET A 508 -3.22 -12.81 -2.50
CA MET A 508 -2.80 -13.08 -3.89
C MET A 508 -3.65 -12.35 -4.94
N ASP A 509 -4.95 -12.20 -4.71
CA ASP A 509 -5.86 -11.49 -5.63
C ASP A 509 -5.59 -9.97 -5.69
N TYR A 510 -4.85 -9.41 -4.72
CA TYR A 510 -4.37 -8.03 -4.82
C TYR A 510 -3.39 -7.87 -6.00
N TRP A 511 -2.57 -8.89 -6.26
CA TRP A 511 -1.53 -8.86 -7.28
C TRP A 511 -2.00 -9.32 -8.67
N ASP A 512 -3.25 -9.76 -8.78
CA ASP A 512 -3.92 -10.08 -10.04
C ASP A 512 -4.03 -8.87 -10.99
N SER A 513 -3.84 -7.65 -10.46
CA SER A 513 -3.95 -6.40 -11.23
C SER A 513 -2.96 -5.32 -10.79
N ARG A 514 -1.88 -5.70 -10.12
CA ARG A 514 -0.89 -4.77 -9.54
C ARG A 514 0.53 -5.22 -9.85
N GLY A 515 1.49 -4.31 -9.73
CA GLY A 515 2.91 -4.63 -9.90
C GLY A 515 3.39 -4.61 -11.36
N ALA A 516 4.45 -5.38 -11.64
CA ALA A 516 5.18 -5.34 -12.90
C ALA A 516 4.49 -6.16 -14.02
N LEU A 517 3.22 -5.84 -14.32
CA LEU A 517 2.37 -6.61 -15.25
C LEU A 517 2.95 -6.70 -16.67
N LEU A 518 3.56 -5.62 -17.18
CA LEU A 518 4.17 -5.60 -18.51
C LEU A 518 5.31 -6.63 -18.64
N PRO A 519 6.42 -6.56 -17.89
CA PRO A 519 7.49 -7.54 -18.01
C PRO A 519 7.04 -8.97 -17.66
N TRP A 520 6.07 -9.13 -16.76
CA TRP A 520 5.44 -10.43 -16.49
C TRP A 520 4.77 -11.02 -17.74
N ALA A 521 3.94 -10.24 -18.43
CA ALA A 521 3.28 -10.68 -19.65
C ALA A 521 4.29 -11.02 -20.77
N ILE A 522 5.34 -10.21 -20.91
CA ILE A 522 6.44 -10.48 -21.85
C ILE A 522 7.14 -11.81 -21.52
N ALA A 523 7.44 -12.06 -20.25
CA ALA A 523 8.08 -13.30 -19.82
C ALA A 523 7.17 -14.52 -20.07
N LEU A 524 5.88 -14.39 -19.75
CA LEU A 524 4.89 -15.45 -19.87
C LEU A 524 4.69 -15.89 -21.32
N ALA A 525 4.37 -14.97 -22.23
CA ALA A 525 4.05 -15.32 -23.62
C ALA A 525 4.38 -14.22 -24.65
N GLY A 526 5.05 -13.14 -24.23
CA GLY A 526 5.50 -12.08 -25.13
C GLY A 526 4.47 -10.97 -25.33
N GLN A 527 4.74 -10.11 -26.33
CA GLN A 527 3.97 -8.90 -26.58
C GLN A 527 2.50 -9.18 -26.89
N SER A 528 2.18 -10.25 -27.63
CA SER A 528 0.80 -10.61 -27.98
C SER A 528 -0.05 -10.88 -26.74
N PHE A 529 0.51 -11.57 -25.74
CA PHE A 529 -0.19 -11.83 -24.49
C PHE A 529 -0.38 -10.55 -23.66
N TYR A 530 0.60 -9.65 -23.67
CA TYR A 530 0.43 -8.33 -23.06
C TYR A 530 -0.70 -7.54 -23.75
N ASP A 531 -0.71 -7.51 -25.08
CA ASP A 531 -1.75 -6.80 -25.82
C ASP A 531 -3.14 -7.39 -25.57
N GLU A 532 -3.25 -8.72 -25.47
CA GLU A 532 -4.47 -9.39 -25.07
C GLU A 532 -4.91 -8.97 -23.66
N LEU A 533 -4.00 -9.01 -22.68
CA LEU A 533 -4.24 -8.61 -21.30
C LEU A 533 -4.82 -7.19 -21.20
N ILE A 534 -4.25 -6.24 -21.94
CA ILE A 534 -4.72 -4.85 -21.98
C ILE A 534 -6.09 -4.74 -22.68
N SER A 535 -6.27 -5.43 -23.80
CA SER A 535 -7.53 -5.36 -24.57
C SER A 535 -8.73 -5.96 -23.82
N GLN A 536 -8.47 -6.97 -22.98
CA GLN A 536 -9.49 -7.69 -22.23
C GLN A 536 -9.53 -7.30 -20.75
N ALA A 537 -8.85 -6.22 -20.36
CA ALA A 537 -8.94 -5.67 -19.02
C ALA A 537 -10.40 -5.26 -18.74
N GLU A 538 -10.92 -5.68 -17.60
CA GLU A 538 -12.24 -5.27 -17.12
C GLU A 538 -12.16 -3.83 -16.60
N VAL A 539 -13.11 -2.98 -17.02
CA VAL A 539 -13.25 -1.61 -16.53
C VAL A 539 -14.67 -1.39 -16.10
N TYR A 540 -14.86 -1.02 -14.83
CA TYR A 540 -16.19 -0.82 -14.23
C TYR A 540 -16.18 0.35 -13.24
N GLU A 541 -17.36 0.94 -13.03
CA GLU A 541 -17.57 1.99 -12.04
C GLU A 541 -17.89 1.39 -10.66
N GLU A 542 -17.23 1.89 -9.63
CA GLU A 542 -17.48 1.58 -8.22
C GLU A 542 -18.04 2.84 -7.53
N PRO A 543 -19.34 2.88 -7.18
CA PRO A 543 -19.92 4.02 -6.49
C PRO A 543 -19.40 4.12 -5.04
N PHE A 544 -19.30 5.35 -4.51
CA PHE A 544 -18.89 5.59 -3.12
C PHE A 544 -19.93 5.12 -2.11
N CYS A 545 -21.22 5.27 -2.44
CA CYS A 545 -22.36 4.86 -1.62
C CYS A 545 -23.23 3.92 -2.46
N GLN A 546 -23.45 2.68 -2.01
CA GLN A 546 -24.54 1.84 -2.55
C GLN A 546 -25.79 2.08 -1.70
N GLU A 547 -26.98 2.08 -2.31
CA GLU A 547 -28.25 2.32 -1.59
C GLU A 547 -28.48 1.30 -0.45
N ASP A 548 -27.89 0.10 -0.54
CA ASP A 548 -27.98 -0.96 0.47
C ASP A 548 -26.99 -0.82 1.66
N ASP A 549 -25.95 0.02 1.55
CA ASP A 549 -24.95 0.24 2.63
C ASP A 549 -25.55 1.00 3.84
N LEU A 550 -26.74 1.58 3.70
CA LEU A 550 -27.47 2.22 4.79
C LEU A 550 -28.28 1.24 5.66
N GLY A 551 -28.38 -0.04 5.25
CA GLY A 551 -29.21 -1.05 5.90
C GLY A 551 -28.47 -2.12 6.70
N GLN A 552 -27.32 -2.62 6.23
CA GLN A 552 -26.49 -3.59 6.95
C GLN A 552 -25.04 -3.50 6.48
N ALA A 553 -24.20 -2.74 7.21
CA ALA A 553 -22.75 -2.83 7.06
C ALA A 553 -22.26 -4.21 7.55
N ARG A 554 -22.37 -5.23 6.69
CA ARG A 554 -21.54 -6.43 6.85
C ARG A 554 -20.16 -6.08 6.32
N PRO A 555 -19.10 -6.16 7.13
CA PRO A 555 -17.75 -5.99 6.61
C PRO A 555 -17.55 -6.99 5.48
N HIS A 556 -17.11 -6.52 4.32
CA HIS A 556 -16.69 -7.39 3.25
C HIS A 556 -15.61 -8.33 3.82
N PRO A 557 -15.76 -9.67 3.75
CA PRO A 557 -14.87 -10.62 4.44
C PRO A 557 -13.44 -10.67 3.88
N ALA A 558 -13.05 -9.70 3.04
CA ALA A 558 -11.75 -9.62 2.38
C ALA A 558 -10.76 -8.64 3.06
N LEU A 559 -11.12 -8.08 4.22
CA LEU A 559 -10.29 -7.09 4.95
C LEU A 559 -10.21 -7.37 6.46
N LEU A 560 -10.43 -8.61 6.90
CA LEU A 560 -10.05 -9.08 8.24
C LEU A 560 -8.67 -9.75 8.22
#